data_AF-A0A7W1WNB1-F1
#
_entry.id   AF-A0A7W1WNB1-F1
#
_cell.length_a   1.000
_cell.length_b   1.000
_cell.length_c   1.000
_cell.angle_alpha   90.00
_cell.angle_beta   90.00
_cell.angle_gamma   90.00
#
_symmetry.space_group_name_H-M   'P 1'
#
loop_
_entity.id
_entity.type
_entity.pdbx_description
1 polymer ?
#
loop_
_entity_poly.entity_id
_entity_poly.type
_entity_poly.pdbx_seq_one_letter_code
_entity_poly.pdbx_strand_id
1 'polypeptide(L)' 'MPDNKGHMIGPGGASVYQNGSKYYLVYHYYDSRDNGYPNLQIRKINWTSDSWFTLDPPIVP' A
#
# COMPACT_ATOMS: atom_id res chain seq x y z
N MET A 1 11.39 -4.25 1.71
CA MET A 1 9.94 -4.02 1.75
C MET A 1 9.33 -5.07 2.67
N PRO A 2 9.04 -4.79 3.96
CA PRO A 2 8.48 -5.81 4.85
C PRO A 2 6.96 -5.74 4.78
N ASP A 3 6.40 -6.14 3.65
CA ASP A 3 5.25 -7.04 3.67
C ASP A 3 5.64 -8.17 2.71
N ASN A 4 5.87 -9.35 3.28
CA ASN A 4 6.23 -10.53 2.50
C ASN A 4 4.96 -11.38 2.37
N LYS A 5 3.88 -10.75 1.89
CA LYS A 5 2.65 -11.46 1.60
C LYS A 5 2.78 -11.96 0.16
N GLY A 6 3.45 -13.10 -0.03
CA GLY A 6 3.71 -13.69 -1.35
C GLY A 6 2.47 -13.99 -2.20
N HIS A 7 1.26 -13.84 -1.63
CA HIS A 7 0.00 -13.90 -2.37
C HIS A 7 -0.42 -12.58 -3.03
N MET A 8 0.15 -11.45 -2.62
CA MET A 8 -0.14 -10.14 -3.19
C MET A 8 0.66 -9.96 -4.48
N ILE A 9 0.03 -10.22 -5.62
CA ILE A 9 0.67 -10.18 -6.93
C ILE A 9 0.44 -8.83 -7.60
N GLY A 10 1.47 -8.28 -8.23
CA GLY A 10 1.38 -7.11 -9.09
C GLY A 10 0.74 -5.87 -8.44
N PRO A 11 1.22 -5.38 -7.28
CA PRO A 11 0.71 -4.14 -6.70
C PRO A 11 0.91 -2.96 -7.66
N GLY A 12 -0.14 -2.17 -7.89
CA GLY A 12 -0.12 -1.12 -8.91
C GLY A 12 -1.29 -0.13 -8.83
N GLY A 13 -1.36 0.76 -9.83
CA GLY A 13 -2.39 1.79 -9.90
C GLY A 13 -2.38 2.76 -8.71
N ALA A 14 -1.18 3.04 -8.19
CA ALA A 14 -1.03 3.78 -6.95
C ALA A 14 -1.44 5.25 -7.08
N SER A 15 -2.07 5.78 -6.03
CA SER A 15 -2.37 7.20 -5.84
C SER A 15 -1.95 7.63 -4.43
N VAL A 16 -1.48 8.87 -4.30
CA VAL A 16 -1.21 9.49 -3.01
C VAL A 16 -2.39 10.36 -2.61
N TYR A 17 -2.96 10.09 -1.45
CA TYR A 17 -4.00 10.89 -0.84
C TYR A 17 -3.46 11.64 0.38
N GLN A 18 -3.69 12.95 0.44
CA GLN A 18 -3.29 13.79 1.56
C GLN A 18 -4.53 14.26 2.34
N ASN A 19 -4.51 14.06 3.66
CA ASN A 19 -5.51 14.58 4.59
C ASN A 19 -4.80 15.35 5.72
N GLY A 20 -4.79 16.69 5.61
CA GLY A 20 -4.00 17.54 6.48
C GLY A 20 -2.50 17.23 6.35
N SER A 21 -1.84 16.92 7.47
CA SER A 21 -0.43 16.51 7.51
C SER A 21 -0.20 15.01 7.26
N LYS A 22 -1.27 14.22 7.09
CA LYS A 22 -1.17 12.76 6.89
C LYS A 22 -1.22 12.44 5.40
N TYR A 23 -0.40 11.48 5.01
CA TYR A 23 -0.31 10.98 3.65
C TYR A 23 -0.62 9.49 3.61
N TYR A 24 -1.29 9.06 2.56
CA TYR A 24 -1.72 7.68 2.36
C TYR A 24 -1.37 7.23 0.95
N LEU A 25 -0.83 6.03 0.83
CA LEU A 25 -0.69 5.32 -0.43
C LEU A 25 -1.91 4.42 -0.61
N VAL A 26 -2.65 4.63 -1.69
CA VAL A 26 -3.81 3.84 -2.09
C VAL A 26 -3.44 3.10 -3.37
N TYR A 27 -3.58 1.77 -3.41
CA TYR A 27 -3.21 0.95 -4.56
C TYR A 27 -4.02 -0.34 -4.61
N HIS A 28 -4.03 -1.01 -5.76
CA HIS A 28 -4.59 -2.35 -5.88
C HIS A 28 -3.48 -3.40 -5.90
N TYR A 29 -3.83 -4.64 -5.57
CA TYR A 29 -3.04 -5.85 -5.83
C TYR A 29 -3.98 -6.99 -6.21
N TYR A 30 -3.45 -8.08 -6.78
CA TYR A 30 -4.22 -9.28 -7.11
C TYR A 30 -3.91 -10.37 -6.07
N ASP A 31 -4.91 -10.91 -5.35
CA ASP A 31 -4.68 -11.95 -4.33
C ASP A 31 -4.69 -13.35 -4.95
N SER A 32 -3.56 -14.05 -4.93
CA SER A 32 -3.46 -15.41 -5.47
C SER A 32 -4.28 -16.45 -4.72
N ARG A 33 -4.72 -16.14 -3.49
CA ARG A 33 -5.61 -17.00 -2.69
C ARG A 33 -7.09 -16.83 -3.05
N ASP A 34 -7.40 -15.77 -3.79
CA ASP A 34 -8.75 -15.42 -4.23
C ASP A 34 -8.79 -15.31 -5.77
N ASN A 35 -8.18 -16.27 -6.46
CA ASN A 35 -8.14 -16.37 -7.93
C ASN A 35 -7.69 -15.08 -8.66
N GLY A 36 -6.82 -14.29 -8.04
CA GLY A 36 -6.35 -13.02 -8.59
C GLY A 36 -7.38 -11.91 -8.50
N TYR A 37 -8.34 -11.97 -7.58
CA TYR A 37 -9.30 -10.89 -7.35
C TYR A 37 -8.56 -9.59 -6.97
N PRO A 38 -8.90 -8.45 -7.61
CA PRO A 38 -8.26 -7.17 -7.31
C PRO A 38 -8.73 -6.66 -5.94
N ASN A 39 -7.79 -6.55 -5.01
CA ASN A 39 -8.01 -6.05 -3.66
C ASN A 39 -7.45 -4.64 -3.48
N LEU A 40 -8.15 -3.82 -2.69
CA LEU A 40 -7.71 -2.48 -2.32
C LEU A 40 -6.75 -2.55 -1.13
N GLN A 41 -5.62 -1.85 -1.23
CA GLN A 41 -4.71 -1.63 -0.11
C GLN A 41 -4.51 -0.15 0.16
N ILE A 42 -4.59 0.21 1.43
CA ILE A 42 -4.29 1.55 1.94
C ILE A 42 -3.23 1.43 3.03
N ARG A 43 -2.19 2.26 2.94
CA ARG A 43 -1.11 2.34 3.93
C ARG A 43 -0.77 3.79 4.20
N LYS A 44 -0.48 4.12 5.46
CA LYS A 44 0.00 5.47 5.79
C LYS A 44 1.47 5.62 5.36
N ILE A 45 1.75 6.75 4.72
CA ILE A 45 3.08 7.19 4.29
C ILE A 45 3.73 7.93 5.46
N ASN A 46 4.96 7.56 5.81
CA ASN A 46 5.82 8.36 6.68
C ASN A 46 7.00 8.86 5.85
N TRP A 47 7.09 10.18 5.69
CA TRP A 47 8.22 10.85 5.04
C TRP A 47 9.45 10.81 5.94
N THR A 48 10.58 10.41 5.39
CA THR A 48 11.87 10.37 6.06
C THR A 48 12.69 11.62 5.71
N SER A 49 13.69 11.93 6.54
CA SER A 49 14.51 13.15 6.37
C SER A 49 15.32 13.18 5.07
N ASP A 50 15.54 12.02 4.45
CA ASP A 50 16.21 11.84 3.16
C ASP A 50 15.25 11.94 1.96
N SER A 51 14.04 12.46 2.17
CA SER A 51 13.00 12.66 1.14
C SER A 51 12.46 11.38 0.50
N TRP A 52 12.73 10.24 1.12
CA TRP A 52 12.04 8.99 0.82
C TRP A 52 10.81 8.80 1.72
N PHE A 53 10.06 7.73 1.48
CA PHE A 53 8.96 7.36 2.34
C PHE A 53 9.05 5.91 2.77
N THR A 54 8.47 5.64 3.94
CA THR A 54 8.16 4.29 4.43
C THR A 54 6.65 4.14 4.57
N LEU A 55 6.18 2.89 4.63
CA LEU A 55 4.76 2.58 4.76
C LEU A 55 4.50 1.88 6.10
N ASP A 56 3.56 2.43 6.88
CA ASP A 56 3.00 1.76 8.05
C ASP A 56 2.30 0.44 7.64
N PRO A 57 1.98 -0.46 8.59
CA PRO A 57 1.11 -1.60 8.32
C PRO A 57 -0.19 -1.23 7.60
N PRO A 58 -0.78 -2.17 6.86
CA PRO A 58 -2.05 -1.96 6.16
C PRO A 58 -3.18 -1.54 7.12
N ILE A 59 -3.96 -0.53 6.74
CA ILE A 59 -5.15 -0.08 7.51
C ILE A 59 -6.47 -0.68 6.98
N VAL A 60 -6.42 -1.30 5.81
CA VAL A 60 -7.48 -2.15 5.26
C VAL A 60 -6.97 -3.59 5.18
N PRO A 61 -7.83 -4.61 5.39
CA PRO A 61 -7.46 -6.02 5.49
C PRO A 61 -6.65 -6.57 4.31
#